data_AF-A0A4R6KUU1-F1
#
_entry.id   AF-A0A4R6KUU1-F1
#
_cell.length_a   1.000
_cell.length_b   1.000
_cell.length_c   1.000
_cell.angle_alpha   90.00
_cell.angle_beta   90.00
_cell.angle_gamma   90.00
#
_symmetry.space_group_name_H-M   'P 1'
#
loop_
_entity.id
_entity.type
_entity.pdbx_description
1 polymer ?
#
loop_
_entity_poly.entity_id
_entity_poly.type
_entity_poly.pdbx_seq_one_letter_code
_entity_poly.pdbx_strand_id
1 'polypeptide(L)'
;MNGTPLRFADTHLTTINDGERIEQVNAIVALLKDAPEATLLVGDLNAVPTSTEVKTLTTHWTDTWPQKGFGLGLTSPVPVPTKRIDYHLHSAQLVPTAAAVPVSFASDHFPVAATYSLS
;
A
#
# COMPACT_ATOMS: atom_id res chain seq x y z
N MET A 1 30.11 4.34 -0.85
CA MET A 1 28.97 4.42 -1.79
C MET A 1 27.97 5.37 -1.19
N ASN A 2 27.64 6.46 -1.86
CA ASN A 2 26.65 7.43 -1.37
C ASN A 2 25.30 7.08 -2.00
N GLY A 3 24.57 6.16 -1.38
CA GLY A 3 23.18 5.86 -1.75
C GLY A 3 22.22 6.51 -0.76
N THR A 4 21.03 6.88 -1.22
CA THR A 4 19.92 7.29 -0.34
C THR A 4 19.24 6.04 0.21
N PRO A 5 19.18 5.83 1.54
CA PRO A 5 18.51 4.67 2.11
C PRO A 5 17.01 4.67 1.83
N LEU A 6 16.47 3.48 1.53
CA LEU A 6 15.05 3.22 1.37
C LEU A 6 14.68 2.02 2.23
N ARG A 7 13.68 2.19 3.09
CA ARG A 7 12.99 1.10 3.75
C ARG A 7 11.85 0.62 2.87
N PHE A 8 11.92 -0.64 2.46
CA PHE A 8 10.83 -1.33 1.77
C PHE A 8 10.20 -2.33 2.75
N ALA A 9 8.95 -2.10 3.11
CA ALA A 9 8.16 -2.95 3.99
C ALA A 9 7.01 -3.59 3.21
N ASP A 10 6.72 -4.85 3.51
CA ASP A 10 5.63 -5.61 2.90
C ASP A 10 4.80 -6.27 4.00
N THR A 11 3.49 -6.39 3.77
CA THR A 11 2.57 -7.03 4.73
C THR A 11 1.40 -7.70 4.02
N HIS A 12 0.75 -8.63 4.72
CA HIS A 12 -0.52 -9.20 4.32
C HIS A 12 -1.40 -9.26 5.58
N LEU A 13 -2.42 -8.40 5.65
CA LEU A 13 -3.30 -8.33 6.81
C LEU A 13 -4.32 -9.47 6.82
N THR A 14 -4.78 -9.86 8.00
CA THR A 14 -5.70 -10.98 8.16
C THR A 14 -7.02 -10.80 7.41
N THR A 15 -7.56 -11.90 6.88
CA THR A 15 -8.91 -11.96 6.33
C THR A 15 -9.98 -12.21 7.39
N ILE A 16 -9.59 -12.48 8.65
CA ILE A 16 -10.51 -13.00 9.69
C ILE A 16 -11.50 -11.92 10.13
N ASN A 17 -11.01 -10.81 10.69
CA ASN A 17 -11.86 -9.74 11.20
C ASN A 17 -11.14 -8.39 11.28
N ASP A 18 -11.93 -7.32 11.35
CA ASP A 18 -11.46 -5.94 11.37
C ASP A 18 -10.62 -5.61 12.62
N GLY A 19 -10.98 -6.17 13.79
CA GLY A 19 -10.28 -5.92 15.06
C GLY A 19 -8.83 -6.40 15.02
N GLU A 20 -8.60 -7.59 14.49
CA GLU A 20 -7.25 -8.13 14.32
C GLU A 20 -6.45 -7.32 13.27
N ARG A 21 -7.08 -6.85 12.19
CA ARG A 21 -6.41 -5.92 11.25
C ARG A 21 -6.00 -4.61 11.93
N ILE A 22 -6.81 -4.09 12.86
CA ILE A 22 -6.45 -2.90 13.64
C ILE A 22 -5.24 -3.17 14.54
N GLU A 23 -5.17 -4.32 15.21
CA GLU A 23 -3.99 -4.71 16.00
C GLU A 23 -2.73 -4.80 15.12
N GLN A 24 -2.85 -5.44 13.94
CA GLN A 24 -1.75 -5.56 12.98
C GLN A 24 -1.29 -4.19 12.45
N VAL A 25 -2.22 -3.31 12.08
CA VAL A 25 -1.90 -1.95 11.63
C VAL A 25 -1.23 -1.13 12.74
N ASN A 26 -1.70 -1.23 13.97
CA ASN A 26 -1.06 -0.54 15.09
C ASN A 26 0.38 -1.02 15.32
N ALA A 27 0.64 -2.33 15.14
CA ALA A 27 1.99 -2.88 15.20
C ALA A 27 2.89 -2.35 14.07
N ILE A 28 2.36 -2.26 12.84
CA ILE A 28 3.06 -1.67 11.69
C ILE A 28 3.41 -0.20 11.97
N VAL A 29 2.44 0.58 12.47
CA VAL A 29 2.64 1.99 12.84
C VAL A 29 3.72 2.13 13.90
N ALA A 30 3.67 1.33 14.98
CA ALA A 30 4.68 1.35 16.03
C ALA A 30 6.09 1.02 15.52
N LEU A 31 6.20 0.12 14.54
CA LEU A 31 7.49 -0.31 13.97
C LEU A 31 8.08 0.71 12.99
N LEU A 32 7.23 1.40 12.21
CA LEU A 32 7.66 2.11 11.01
C LEU A 32 7.53 3.64 11.09
N LYS A 33 6.62 4.20 11.90
CA LYS A 33 6.23 5.62 11.79
C LYS A 33 7.36 6.63 12.05
N ASP A 34 8.33 6.27 12.89
CA ASP A 34 9.44 7.15 13.31
C ASP A 34 10.75 6.87 12.53
N ALA A 35 10.66 6.17 11.39
CA ALA A 35 11.81 5.87 10.55
C ALA A 35 12.45 7.15 9.98
N PRO A 36 13.76 7.37 10.13
CA PRO A 36 14.45 8.52 9.53
C PRO A 36 14.60 8.38 8.01
N GLU A 37 14.67 7.16 7.49
CA GLU A 37 14.75 6.89 6.06
C GLU A 37 13.39 6.93 5.34
N ALA A 38 13.43 7.13 4.01
CA ALA A 38 12.24 7.00 3.17
C ALA A 38 11.62 5.61 3.34
N THR A 39 10.29 5.53 3.43
CA THR A 39 9.57 4.26 3.64
C THR A 39 8.52 4.05 2.56
N LEU A 40 8.57 2.88 1.92
CA LEU A 40 7.52 2.35 1.06
C LEU A 40 6.94 1.10 1.74
N LEU A 41 5.69 1.17 2.17
CA LEU A 41 4.92 0.05 2.69
C LEU A 41 3.98 -0.45 1.59
N VAL A 42 4.14 -1.70 1.18
CA VAL A 42 3.27 -2.37 0.22
C VAL A 42 2.52 -3.53 0.87
N GLY A 43 1.48 -4.03 0.21
CA GLY A 43 0.85 -5.28 0.62
C GLY A 43 -0.63 -5.38 0.32
N ASP A 44 -1.16 -6.58 0.58
CA ASP A 44 -2.60 -6.84 0.65
C ASP A 44 -3.10 -6.50 2.06
N LEU A 45 -3.88 -5.43 2.16
CA LEU A 45 -4.44 -4.97 3.43
C LEU A 45 -5.77 -5.64 3.76
N ASN A 46 -6.33 -6.47 2.87
CA ASN A 46 -7.65 -7.08 3.00
C ASN A 46 -8.77 -6.09 3.37
N ALA A 47 -8.59 -4.82 2.99
CA ALA A 47 -9.38 -3.70 3.44
C ALA A 47 -9.56 -2.65 2.35
N VAL A 48 -10.76 -2.10 2.23
CA VAL A 48 -11.07 -1.06 1.25
C VAL A 48 -10.61 0.32 1.74
N PRO A 49 -10.47 1.33 0.86
CA PRO A 49 -9.84 2.60 1.23
C PRO A 49 -10.57 3.37 2.34
N THR A 50 -11.86 3.11 2.51
CA THR A 50 -12.70 3.75 3.53
C THR A 50 -12.64 3.08 4.90
N SER A 51 -12.03 1.89 4.99
CA SER A 51 -11.91 1.11 6.23
C SER A 51 -11.01 1.79 7.26
N THR A 52 -11.23 1.50 8.54
CA THR A 52 -10.51 2.14 9.66
C THR A 52 -9.02 1.83 9.63
N GLU A 53 -8.65 0.58 9.36
CA GLU A 53 -7.28 0.09 9.26
C GLU A 53 -6.47 0.81 8.16
N VAL A 54 -7.07 1.04 6.98
CA VAL A 54 -6.44 1.81 5.91
C VAL A 54 -6.31 3.27 6.31
N LYS A 55 -7.38 3.86 6.89
CA LYS A 55 -7.33 5.24 7.38
C LYS A 55 -6.21 5.45 8.40
N THR A 56 -6.04 4.53 9.36
CA THR A 56 -4.96 4.56 10.36
C THR A 56 -3.58 4.52 9.71
N LEU A 57 -3.35 3.66 8.70
CA LEU A 57 -2.06 3.71 7.98
C LEU A 57 -1.88 5.04 7.23
N THR A 58 -2.96 5.56 6.63
CA THR A 58 -2.90 6.78 5.81
C THR A 58 -2.77 8.08 6.61
N THR A 59 -2.83 8.04 7.95
CA THR A 59 -2.40 9.19 8.78
C THR A 59 -0.87 9.32 8.85
N HIS A 60 -0.13 8.27 8.52
CA HIS A 60 1.33 8.21 8.59
C HIS A 60 2.01 8.15 7.23
N TRP A 61 1.39 7.47 6.26
CA TRP A 61 1.90 7.32 4.89
C TRP A 61 0.85 7.75 3.86
N THR A 62 1.31 8.22 2.70
CA THR A 62 0.42 8.64 1.62
C THR A 62 0.10 7.46 0.71
N ASP A 63 -1.17 7.28 0.38
CA ASP A 63 -1.59 6.30 -0.63
C ASP A 63 -1.17 6.76 -2.03
N THR A 64 -0.42 5.93 -2.74
CA THR A 64 0.07 6.20 -4.09
C THR A 64 -1.08 6.30 -5.10
N TRP A 65 -2.14 5.51 -4.92
CA TRP A 65 -3.16 5.33 -5.96
C TRP A 65 -3.93 6.62 -6.27
N PRO A 66 -4.46 7.37 -5.28
CA PRO A 66 -5.13 8.64 -5.56
C PRO A 66 -4.22 9.71 -6.21
N GLN A 67 -2.90 9.60 -6.08
CA GLN A 67 -1.96 10.59 -6.62
C GLN A 67 -1.61 10.36 -8.09
N LYS A 68 -1.46 9.09 -8.50
CA LYS A 68 -0.91 8.72 -9.82
C LYS A 68 -1.64 7.59 -10.54
N GLY A 69 -2.59 6.92 -9.89
CA GLY A 69 -3.43 5.88 -10.51
C GLY A 69 -4.56 6.47 -11.33
N PHE A 70 -5.24 5.61 -12.10
CA PHE A 70 -6.43 5.98 -12.89
C PHE A 70 -7.62 5.10 -12.52
N GLY A 71 -8.77 5.74 -12.29
CA GLY A 71 -10.01 5.04 -11.93
C GLY A 71 -9.95 4.40 -10.53
N LEU A 72 -10.76 3.35 -10.33
CA LEU A 72 -10.99 2.76 -9.01
C LEU A 72 -9.82 1.91 -8.48
N GLY A 73 -8.90 1.47 -9.35
CA GLY A 73 -7.75 0.66 -8.94
C GLY A 73 -8.11 -0.69 -8.34
N LEU A 74 -9.17 -1.34 -8.85
CA LEU A 74 -9.63 -2.61 -8.32
C LEU A 74 -8.61 -3.71 -8.65
N THR A 75 -8.26 -4.50 -7.64
CA THR A 75 -7.23 -5.53 -7.72
C THR A 75 -7.77 -6.92 -7.46
N SER A 76 -8.86 -7.07 -6.69
CA SER A 76 -9.38 -8.38 -6.27
C SER A 76 -10.92 -8.44 -6.24
N PRO A 77 -11.54 -9.61 -6.50
CA PRO A 77 -10.92 -10.83 -7.03
C PRO A 77 -10.85 -10.81 -8.56
N VAL A 78 -9.81 -11.40 -9.14
CA VAL A 78 -9.69 -11.67 -10.58
C VAL A 78 -10.64 -12.83 -10.95
N PRO A 79 -11.29 -12.83 -12.14
CA PRO A 79 -11.07 -11.94 -13.29
C PRO A 79 -11.86 -10.63 -13.31
N VAL A 80 -12.81 -10.43 -12.39
CA VAL A 80 -13.66 -9.23 -12.34
C VAL A 80 -13.49 -8.56 -10.98
N PRO A 81 -12.43 -7.73 -10.80
CA PRO A 81 -12.12 -7.17 -9.51
C PRO A 81 -13.20 -6.18 -9.09
N THR A 82 -13.59 -6.27 -7.83
CA THR A 82 -14.63 -5.42 -7.22
C THR A 82 -14.10 -4.60 -6.05
N LYS A 83 -12.88 -4.89 -5.59
CA LYS A 83 -12.25 -4.24 -4.45
C LYS A 83 -10.83 -3.81 -4.79
N ARG A 84 -10.42 -2.68 -4.21
CA ARG A 84 -9.01 -2.28 -4.09
C ARG A 84 -8.56 -2.63 -2.68
N ILE A 85 -7.75 -3.67 -2.55
CA ILE A 85 -7.22 -4.14 -1.26
C ILE A 85 -5.70 -4.23 -1.23
N ASP A 86 -5.04 -4.05 -2.37
CA ASP A 86 -3.59 -4.02 -2.48
C ASP A 86 -3.11 -2.55 -2.60
N TYR A 87 -2.12 -2.17 -1.79
CA TYR A 87 -1.72 -0.79 -1.62
C TYR A 87 -0.22 -0.59 -1.72
N HIS A 88 0.17 0.57 -2.21
CA HIS A 88 1.50 1.13 -2.02
C HIS A 88 1.36 2.44 -1.22
N LEU A 89 1.81 2.45 0.03
CA LEU A 89 1.79 3.59 0.93
C LEU A 89 3.22 4.11 1.12
N HIS A 90 3.45 5.41 0.97
CA HIS A 90 4.80 5.96 0.96
C HIS A 90 4.97 7.16 1.88
N SER A 91 6.18 7.37 2.38
CA SER A 91 6.56 8.59 3.10
C SER A 91 6.80 9.75 2.13
N ALA A 92 6.86 10.98 2.65
CA ALA A 92 6.94 12.20 1.85
C ALA A 92 8.22 12.31 0.98
N GLN A 93 9.29 11.59 1.33
CA GLN A 93 10.55 11.56 0.59
C GLN A 93 10.45 10.77 -0.73
N LEU A 94 9.45 9.89 -0.86
CA LEU A 94 9.16 9.18 -2.10
C LEU A 94 8.07 9.94 -2.86
N VAL A 95 8.41 10.41 -4.06
CA VAL A 95 7.45 11.08 -4.93
C VAL A 95 7.00 10.10 -6.01
N PRO A 96 5.75 9.63 -6.02
CA PRO A 96 5.29 8.73 -7.06
C PRO A 96 5.23 9.47 -8.40
N THR A 97 5.65 8.80 -9.46
CA THR A 97 5.68 9.34 -10.83
C THR A 97 4.66 8.66 -11.74
N ALA A 98 4.32 7.40 -11.48
CA ALA A 98 3.25 6.67 -12.16
C ALA A 98 2.68 5.58 -11.25
N ALA A 99 1.42 5.20 -11.45
CA ALA A 99 0.83 4.00 -10.86
C ALA A 99 -0.16 3.36 -11.84
N ALA A 100 -0.21 2.02 -11.86
CA ALA A 100 -1.09 1.23 -12.70
C ALA A 100 -1.49 -0.07 -12.02
N VAL A 101 -2.61 -0.64 -12.46
CA VAL A 101 -3.01 -2.03 -12.18
C VAL A 101 -2.99 -2.78 -13.51
N PRO A 102 -1.86 -3.42 -13.88
CA PRO A 102 -1.79 -4.22 -15.09
C PRO A 102 -2.76 -5.41 -15.05
N VAL A 103 -3.46 -5.66 -16.14
CA VAL A 103 -4.29 -6.86 -16.27
C VAL A 103 -3.40 -8.09 -16.38
N SER A 104 -3.57 -9.03 -15.47
CA SER A 104 -2.84 -10.30 -15.43
C SER A 104 -3.70 -11.39 -14.81
N PHE A 105 -3.75 -12.57 -15.42
CA PHE A 105 -4.46 -13.73 -14.87
C PHE A 105 -3.53 -14.69 -14.14
N ALA A 106 -2.35 -14.21 -13.73
CA ALA A 106 -1.35 -15.02 -13.03
C ALA A 106 -1.67 -15.25 -11.54
N SER A 107 -2.64 -14.52 -10.99
CA SER A 107 -3.08 -14.57 -9.60
C SER A 107 -4.58 -14.26 -9.51
N ASP A 108 -5.19 -14.52 -8.36
CA ASP A 108 -6.53 -14.04 -8.01
C ASP A 108 -6.55 -12.53 -7.67
N HIS A 109 -5.40 -11.88 -7.66
CA HIS A 109 -5.21 -10.44 -7.56
C HIS A 109 -4.49 -9.88 -8.80
N PHE A 110 -4.91 -8.70 -9.28
CA PHE A 110 -4.09 -7.92 -10.21
C PHE A 110 -2.96 -7.21 -9.46
N PRO A 111 -1.74 -7.15 -10.03
CA PRO A 111 -0.63 -6.46 -9.40
C PRO A 111 -0.87 -4.94 -9.36
N VAL A 112 -0.34 -4.30 -8.32
CA VAL A 112 -0.17 -2.84 -8.28
C VAL A 112 1.27 -2.53 -8.68
N ALA A 113 1.44 -1.70 -9.71
CA ALA A 113 2.76 -1.27 -10.18
C ALA A 113 2.87 0.24 -10.02
N ALA A 114 3.99 0.71 -9.49
CA ALA A 114 4.26 2.14 -9.34
C ALA A 114 5.74 2.46 -9.52
N THR A 115 6.02 3.68 -9.98
CA THR A 115 7.37 4.23 -10.08
C THR A 115 7.50 5.43 -9.15
N TYR A 116 8.68 5.60 -8.55
CA TYR A 116 8.96 6.67 -7.59
C TYR A 116 10.28 7.35 -7.92
N SER A 117 10.35 8.64 -7.62
CA SER A 117 11.61 9.36 -7.47
C SER A 117 11.95 9.42 -5.98
N LEU A 118 13.19 9.07 -5.65
CA LEU A 118 13.75 9.21 -4.31
C LEU A 118 14.83 10.30 -4.35
N SER A 119 14.64 11.34 -3.56
CA SER A 119 15.57 12.45 -3.38
C SER A 119 16.25 12.38 -2.02
#